data_AF-A0A453JZZ9-F1
#
_entry.id   AF-A0A453JZZ9-F1
#
_cell.length_a   1.000
_cell.length_b   1.000
_cell.length_c   1.000
_cell.angle_alpha   90.00
_cell.angle_beta   90.00
_cell.angle_gamma   90.00
#
_symmetry.space_group_name_H-M   'P 1'
#
loop_
_entity.id
_entity.type
_entity.pdbx_description
1 polymer ?
#
loop_
_entity_poly.entity_id
_entity_poly.type
_entity_poly.pdbx_seq_one_letter_code
_entity_poly.pdbx_strand_id
1 'polypeptide(L)'
;MSGCEEYTLITDPESLFKINHPELPLSYYTGVLGMAGLTAYAGFFDVSKPKQGDYVFISSASGAVGQLVGQLAKITGCYVVGSVGSDEKFTPAIE
;
A
#
# COMPACT_ATOMS: atom_id res chain seq x y z
N MET A 1 1.38 18.29 0.38
CA MET A 1 0.92 17.50 -0.78
C MET A 1 0.88 18.46 -1.96
N SER A 2 1.88 18.40 -2.82
CA SER A 2 1.98 19.23 -4.02
C SER A 2 0.90 18.84 -5.03
N GLY A 3 0.48 19.80 -5.86
CA GLY A 3 -0.53 19.59 -6.89
C GLY A 3 0.05 18.96 -8.16
N CYS A 4 -0.74 18.93 -9.23
CA CYS A 4 -0.23 18.67 -10.57
C CYS A 4 0.48 19.93 -11.08
N GLU A 5 1.77 20.04 -10.80
CA GLU A 5 2.62 21.18 -11.15
C GLU A 5 4.03 20.72 -11.50
N GLU A 6 4.75 21.46 -12.33
CA GLU A 6 6.14 21.12 -12.69
C GLU A 6 7.12 21.40 -11.55
N TYR A 7 6.83 22.42 -10.72
CA TYR A 7 7.68 22.83 -9.60
C TYR A 7 6.82 23.29 -8.43
N THR A 8 7.20 22.90 -7.22
CA THR A 8 6.60 23.37 -5.96
C THR A 8 7.69 23.96 -5.08
N LEU A 9 7.43 25.11 -4.46
CA LEU A 9 8.30 25.63 -3.42
C LEU A 9 8.04 24.86 -2.10
N ILE A 10 9.05 24.15 -1.62
CA ILE A 10 9.02 23.50 -0.30
C ILE A 10 9.74 24.41 0.69
N THR A 11 8.99 24.96 1.64
CA THR A 11 9.51 25.87 2.67
C THR A 11 10.11 25.14 3.86
N ASP A 12 9.80 23.85 4.04
CA ASP A 12 10.33 22.98 5.10
C ASP A 12 11.09 21.77 4.51
N PRO A 13 12.42 21.86 4.32
CA PRO A 13 13.20 20.81 3.67
C PRO A 13 13.35 19.55 4.53
N GLU A 14 13.12 19.61 5.85
CA GLU A 14 13.23 18.44 6.75
C GLU A 14 12.08 17.44 6.52
N SER A 15 11.00 17.87 5.87
CA SER A 15 9.88 17.00 5.46
C SER A 15 10.22 16.05 4.31
N LEU A 16 11.38 16.21 3.67
CA LEU A 16 11.83 15.40 2.54
C LEU A 16 12.60 14.16 2.98
N PHE A 17 12.27 13.03 2.37
CA PHE A 17 13.00 11.79 2.57
C PHE A 17 13.98 11.55 1.42
N LYS A 18 15.23 11.24 1.76
CA LYS A 18 16.22 10.86 0.76
C LYS A 18 15.90 9.48 0.19
N ILE A 19 15.87 9.38 -1.14
CA ILE A 19 15.79 8.11 -1.84
C ILE A 19 17.15 7.42 -1.75
N ASN A 20 17.20 6.31 -1.02
CA ASN A 20 18.44 5.56 -0.77
C ASN A 20 18.68 4.40 -1.75
N HIS A 21 17.67 4.04 -2.58
CA HIS A 21 17.75 2.95 -3.55
C HIS A 21 17.49 3.47 -4.97
N PRO A 22 18.45 4.21 -5.57
CA PRO A 22 18.30 4.78 -6.92
C PRO A 22 18.21 3.72 -8.02
N GLU A 23 18.56 2.47 -7.73
CA GLU A 23 18.40 1.32 -8.64
C GLU A 23 16.92 0.93 -8.86
N LEU A 24 16.02 1.34 -7.96
CA LEU A 24 14.59 1.07 -8.10
C LEU A 24 13.92 2.16 -8.94
N PRO A 25 12.88 1.83 -9.74
CA PRO A 25 12.09 2.82 -10.44
C PRO A 25 11.53 3.88 -9.48
N LEU A 26 11.74 5.17 -9.80
CA LEU A 26 11.26 6.28 -8.96
C LEU A 26 9.74 6.24 -8.72
N SER A 27 8.98 5.67 -9.66
CA SER A 27 7.54 5.46 -9.52
C SER A 27 7.15 4.55 -8.35
N TYR A 28 8.06 3.74 -7.81
CA TYR A 28 7.76 2.93 -6.62
C TYR A 28 7.61 3.79 -5.38
N TYR A 29 8.35 4.90 -5.29
CA TYR A 29 8.25 5.87 -4.19
C TYR A 29 6.95 6.67 -4.22
N THR A 30 6.25 6.71 -5.35
CA THR A 30 4.90 7.30 -5.43
C THR A 30 3.79 6.28 -5.12
N GLY A 31 4.12 4.98 -5.07
CA GLY A 31 3.18 3.88 -4.80
C GLY A 31 3.56 3.07 -3.56
N VAL A 32 4.13 1.88 -3.79
CA VAL A 32 4.41 0.86 -2.75
C VAL A 32 5.45 1.29 -1.71
N LEU A 33 6.41 2.15 -2.06
CA LEU A 33 7.36 2.74 -1.11
C LEU A 33 6.91 4.11 -0.61
N GLY A 34 5.77 4.61 -1.09
CA GLY A 34 5.18 5.88 -0.70
C GLY A 34 4.12 5.73 0.39
N MET A 35 3.24 6.73 0.47
CA MET A 35 2.17 6.80 1.49
C MET A 35 1.25 5.58 1.50
N ALA A 36 0.91 5.03 0.33
CA ALA A 36 0.01 3.89 0.25
C ALA A 36 0.62 2.63 0.87
N GLY A 37 1.88 2.34 0.60
CA GLY A 37 2.57 1.18 1.19
C GLY A 37 2.92 1.36 2.65
N LEU A 38 3.34 2.56 3.08
CA LEU A 38 3.52 2.87 4.50
C LEU A 38 2.21 2.67 5.28
N THR A 39 1.08 3.13 4.72
CA THR A 39 -0.25 2.95 5.33
C THR A 39 -0.63 1.46 5.39
N ALA A 40 -0.41 0.71 4.32
CA ALA A 40 -0.67 -0.72 4.28
C ALA A 40 0.17 -1.47 5.33
N TYR A 41 1.47 -1.14 5.42
CA TYR A 41 2.39 -1.77 6.35
C TYR A 41 2.02 -1.46 7.80
N ALA A 42 1.87 -0.19 8.16
CA ALA A 42 1.56 0.20 9.54
C ALA A 42 0.17 -0.33 9.96
N GLY A 43 -0.83 -0.23 9.09
CA GLY A 43 -2.17 -0.76 9.37
C GLY A 43 -2.17 -2.28 9.59
N PHE A 44 -1.40 -3.01 8.78
CA PHE A 44 -1.36 -4.47 8.84
C PHE A 44 -0.44 -5.00 9.96
N PHE A 45 0.79 -4.53 10.06
CA PHE A 45 1.76 -5.07 11.03
C PHE A 45 1.74 -4.37 12.39
N ASP A 46 1.50 -3.05 12.45
CA ASP A 46 1.57 -2.32 13.72
C ASP A 46 0.22 -2.22 14.43
N VAL A 47 -0.88 -2.12 13.67
CA VAL A 47 -2.22 -1.97 14.24
C VAL A 47 -2.93 -3.33 14.39
N SER A 48 -3.14 -4.07 13.30
CA SER A 48 -3.92 -5.32 13.37
C SER A 48 -3.12 -6.53 13.88
N LYS A 49 -1.79 -6.57 13.67
CA LYS A 49 -0.88 -7.63 14.15
C LYS A 49 -1.41 -9.05 13.89
N PRO A 50 -1.80 -9.38 12.65
CA PRO A 50 -2.41 -10.65 12.34
C PRO A 50 -1.38 -11.78 12.42
N LYS A 51 -1.87 -12.98 12.68
CA LYS A 51 -1.08 -14.20 12.76
C LYS A 51 -1.40 -15.09 11.56
N GLN A 52 -0.49 -16.02 11.30
CA GLN A 52 -0.73 -17.07 10.33
C GLN A 52 -2.02 -17.82 10.67
N GLY A 53 -2.87 -18.04 9.66
CA GLY A 53 -4.17 -18.68 9.81
C GLY A 53 -5.31 -17.74 10.18
N ASP A 54 -5.04 -16.46 10.50
CA ASP A 54 -6.11 -15.49 10.76
C ASP A 54 -6.88 -15.13 9.48
N TYR A 55 -8.12 -14.70 9.66
CA TYR A 55 -8.98 -14.22 8.59
C TYR A 55 -8.86 -12.70 8.46
N VAL A 56 -8.51 -12.22 7.27
CA VAL A 56 -8.34 -10.80 6.95
C VAL A 56 -9.38 -10.41 5.91
N PHE A 57 -10.27 -9.49 6.28
CA PHE A 57 -11.20 -8.88 5.36
C PHE A 57 -10.68 -7.52 4.88
N ILE A 58 -10.68 -7.30 3.57
CA ILE A 58 -10.21 -6.05 2.94
C ILE A 58 -11.38 -5.39 2.22
N SER A 59 -11.78 -4.21 2.70
CA SER A 59 -12.73 -3.36 1.98
C SER A 59 -12.03 -2.68 0.80
N SER A 60 -12.65 -2.71 -0.39
CA SER A 60 -12.09 -2.12 -1.62
C SER A 60 -10.69 -2.64 -1.95
N ALA A 61 -10.56 -3.96 -2.03
CA ALA A 61 -9.29 -4.66 -2.18
C ALA A 61 -8.56 -4.37 -3.51
N SER A 62 -9.24 -3.77 -4.50
CA SER A 62 -8.63 -3.28 -5.74
C SER A 62 -8.04 -1.86 -5.65
N GLY A 63 -8.15 -1.19 -4.50
CA GLY A 63 -7.54 0.12 -4.27
C GLY A 63 -6.04 0.06 -4.00
N ALA A 64 -5.36 1.21 -4.08
CA ALA A 64 -3.89 1.32 -3.93
C ALA A 64 -3.37 0.72 -2.61
N VAL A 65 -4.06 0.94 -1.49
CA VAL A 65 -3.70 0.35 -0.19
C VAL A 65 -4.18 -1.11 -0.09
N GLY A 66 -5.42 -1.37 -0.53
CA GLY A 66 -6.06 -2.68 -0.41
C GLY A 66 -5.30 -3.79 -1.13
N GLN A 67 -4.79 -3.51 -2.32
CA GLN A 67 -3.98 -4.47 -3.09
C GLN A 67 -2.68 -4.83 -2.36
N LEU A 68 -2.03 -3.87 -1.71
CA LEU A 68 -0.82 -4.08 -0.93
C LEU A 68 -1.11 -4.91 0.33
N VAL A 69 -2.17 -4.58 1.06
CA VAL A 69 -2.60 -5.35 2.24
C VAL A 69 -2.91 -6.80 1.87
N GLY A 70 -3.57 -7.05 0.74
CA GLY A 70 -3.86 -8.40 0.26
C GLY A 70 -2.60 -9.23 0.03
N GLN A 71 -1.57 -8.63 -0.57
CA GLN A 71 -0.28 -9.29 -0.76
C GLN A 71 0.42 -9.57 0.58
N LEU A 72 0.46 -8.58 1.49
CA LEU A 72 1.06 -8.75 2.82
C LEU A 72 0.36 -9.83 3.63
N ALA A 73 -0.96 -9.90 3.56
CA ALA A 73 -1.77 -10.91 4.26
C ALA A 73 -1.53 -12.32 3.71
N LYS A 74 -1.43 -12.48 2.38
CA LYS A 74 -1.05 -13.77 1.78
C LYS A 74 0.36 -14.21 2.18
N ILE A 75 1.34 -13.29 2.18
CA ILE A 75 2.72 -13.59 2.59
C ILE A 75 2.79 -13.99 4.07
N THR A 76 1.94 -13.40 4.92
CA THR A 76 1.85 -13.71 6.35
C THR A 76 1.12 -15.05 6.62
N GLY A 77 0.54 -15.66 5.58
CA GLY A 77 -0.20 -16.92 5.67
C GLY A 77 -1.59 -16.75 6.29
N CYS A 78 -2.19 -15.56 6.15
CA CYS A 78 -3.58 -15.31 6.52
C CYS A 78 -4.53 -15.73 5.40
N TYR A 79 -5.77 -16.05 5.75
CA TYR A 79 -6.84 -16.21 4.77
C TYR A 79 -7.44 -14.84 4.43
N VAL A 80 -7.44 -14.48 3.15
CA VAL A 80 -7.78 -13.12 2.71
C VAL A 80 -9.07 -13.12 1.92
N VAL A 81 -10.04 -12.30 2.35
CA VAL A 81 -11.27 -12.04 1.62
C VAL A 81 -11.35 -10.56 1.31
N GLY A 82 -11.64 -10.20 0.06
CA GLY A 82 -11.73 -8.79 -0.33
C GLY A 82 -13.00 -8.46 -1.09
N SER A 83 -13.50 -7.24 -0.86
CA SER A 83 -14.59 -6.66 -1.64
C SER A 83 -14.02 -5.78 -2.75
N VAL A 84 -14.56 -5.91 -3.96
CA VAL A 84 -14.29 -5.02 -5.09
C VAL A 84 -15.57 -4.39 -5.61
N GLY A 85 -15.47 -3.22 -6.24
CA GLY A 85 -16.64 -2.48 -6.72
C GLY A 85 -17.27 -3.01 -8.02
N SER A 86 -16.57 -3.89 -8.74
CA SER A 86 -17.06 -4.55 -9.96
C SER A 86 -16.18 -5.77 -10.28
N ASP A 87 -16.73 -6.73 -11.02
CA ASP A 87 -16.03 -7.98 -11.39
C ASP A 87 -14.75 -7.70 -12.20
N GLU A 88 -14.76 -6.66 -13.04
CA GLU A 88 -13.58 -6.23 -13.82
C GLU A 88 -12.39 -5.80 -12.95
N LYS A 89 -12.66 -5.39 -11.69
CA LYS A 89 -11.62 -4.98 -10.73
C LYS A 89 -11.14 -6.15 -9.87
N PHE A 90 -11.68 -7.34 -10.07
CA PHE A 90 -11.21 -8.53 -9.39
C PHE A 90 -9.75 -8.81 -9.78
N THR A 91 -8.92 -9.13 -8.79
CA THR A 91 -7.52 -9.50 -9.01
C THR A 91 -7.21 -10.79 -8.25
N PRO A 92 -6.31 -11.65 -8.76
CA PRO A 92 -6.00 -12.95 -8.13
C PRO A 92 -5.40 -12.84 -6.71
N ALA A 93 -5.00 -11.63 -6.29
CA ALA A 93 -4.57 -11.35 -4.93
C ALA A 93 -5.73 -11.42 -3.91
N ILE A 94 -6.97 -11.55 -4.36
CA ILE A 94 -8.20 -11.52 -3.57
C ILE A 94 -8.99 -12.80 -3.88
N GLU A 95 -9.42 -13.54 -2.86
CA GLU A 95 -10.41 -14.63 -2.99
C GLU A 95 -11.76 -14.19 -2.41
#